data_AF-A0A6M7TFI2-F1
#
_entry.id   AF-A0A6M7TFI2-F1
#
_cell.length_a   1.000
_cell.length_b   1.000
_cell.length_c   1.000
_cell.angle_alpha   90.00
_cell.angle_beta   90.00
_cell.angle_gamma   90.00
#
_symmetry.space_group_name_H-M   'P 1'
#
loop_
_entity.id
_entity.type
_entity.pdbx_description
1 polymer ?
#
loop_
_entity_poly.entity_id
_entity_poly.type
_entity_poly.pdbx_seq_one_letter_code
_entity_poly.pdbx_strand_id
1 'polypeptide(L)'
;MFVALRLLTALTLLGASQGAGSTIFPTRVAYSNWADESEEARVCEIVLDVSNPPSREAVKFITIAGYNKFDGTVLAGFLMGAADLTPSGTYQIVRISDAAFSSRTFNSLGHLDYENYDDGTVMATTQDPLVAAAFIRAVIAGVYEVHFARPDSNTEMRTYKIASAPGESVISNFMHCMDGLAVESHRTQSDASTKGSPLPEGGGSGLSIATDQGG
;
A
#
# COMPACT_ATOMS: atom_id res chain seq x y z
N MET A 1 -45.94 14.79 -58.20
CA MET A 1 -44.88 13.78 -58.22
C MET A 1 -43.67 14.38 -57.51
N PHE A 2 -43.28 13.78 -56.38
CA PHE A 2 -42.11 14.00 -55.51
C PHE A 2 -41.85 15.38 -54.85
N VAL A 3 -42.18 15.40 -53.56
CA VAL A 3 -41.63 16.24 -52.48
C VAL A 3 -40.16 15.87 -52.26
N ALA A 4 -39.28 16.86 -52.09
CA ALA A 4 -37.98 16.65 -51.47
C ALA A 4 -37.61 17.85 -50.57
N LEU A 5 -38.16 17.81 -49.36
CA LEU A 5 -37.76 18.62 -48.22
C LEU A 5 -36.35 18.16 -47.79
N ARG A 6 -35.31 18.95 -48.03
CA ARG A 6 -33.98 18.67 -47.48
C ARG A 6 -33.83 19.41 -46.14
N LEU A 7 -34.00 18.62 -45.08
CA LEU A 7 -33.73 19.03 -43.70
C LEU A 7 -32.31 19.57 -43.55
N LEU A 8 -32.19 20.67 -42.81
CA LEU A 8 -30.95 21.09 -42.19
C LEU A 8 -30.48 20.00 -41.22
N THR A 9 -29.38 19.33 -41.54
CA THR A 9 -28.61 18.61 -40.53
C THR A 9 -27.80 19.64 -39.76
N ALA A 10 -28.38 20.11 -38.65
CA ALA A 10 -27.61 20.73 -37.58
C ALA A 10 -26.59 19.69 -37.09
N LEU A 11 -25.31 19.90 -37.41
CA LEU A 11 -24.21 19.20 -36.75
C LEU A 11 -24.24 19.66 -35.30
N THR A 12 -24.86 18.87 -34.43
CA THR A 12 -24.58 18.96 -32.99
C THR A 12 -23.12 18.58 -32.82
N LEU A 13 -22.28 19.61 -32.66
CA LEU A 13 -21.03 19.49 -31.93
C LEU A 13 -21.38 18.88 -30.57
N LEU A 14 -21.25 17.56 -30.45
CA LEU A 14 -21.01 16.95 -29.15
C LEU A 14 -19.63 17.42 -28.72
N GLY A 15 -19.58 18.63 -28.16
CA GLY A 15 -18.53 19.01 -27.24
C GLY A 15 -18.59 18.02 -26.10
N ALA A 16 -17.69 17.03 -26.14
CA ALA A 16 -17.38 16.24 -24.96
C ALA A 16 -16.67 17.16 -23.98
N SER A 17 -17.43 18.00 -23.28
CA SER A 17 -17.00 18.55 -22.01
C SER A 17 -17.09 17.42 -20.98
N GLN A 18 -16.02 16.65 -20.84
CA GLN A 18 -15.80 15.85 -19.63
C GLN A 18 -14.43 16.20 -19.07
N GLY A 19 -14.38 17.37 -18.41
CA GLY A 19 -13.44 17.57 -17.32
C GLY A 19 -13.98 16.80 -16.11
N ALA A 20 -13.42 15.61 -15.89
CA ALA A 20 -13.59 14.79 -14.70
C ALA A 20 -12.46 13.74 -14.75
N GLY A 21 -11.71 13.61 -13.65
CA GLY A 21 -10.72 12.55 -13.44
C GLY A 21 -10.99 11.29 -14.24
N SER A 22 -10.14 10.98 -15.24
CA SER A 22 -10.35 9.85 -16.14
C SER A 22 -10.50 8.56 -15.32
N THR A 23 -11.74 8.10 -15.17
CA THR A 23 -12.06 6.85 -14.50
C THR A 23 -11.87 5.71 -15.50
N ILE A 24 -11.03 4.77 -15.13
CA ILE A 24 -10.56 3.67 -15.96
C ILE A 24 -11.05 2.35 -15.34
N PHE A 25 -11.75 1.57 -16.16
CA PHE A 25 -12.04 0.17 -15.88
C PHE A 25 -11.00 -0.66 -16.63
N PRO A 26 -10.01 -1.26 -15.93
CA PRO A 26 -8.90 -1.91 -16.59
C PRO A 26 -9.33 -3.17 -17.33
N THR A 27 -8.77 -3.38 -18.52
CA THR A 27 -9.01 -4.58 -19.31
C THR A 27 -8.26 -5.79 -18.76
N ARG A 28 -7.11 -5.57 -18.11
CA ARG A 28 -6.32 -6.63 -17.46
C ARG A 28 -5.89 -6.21 -16.07
N VAL A 29 -6.14 -7.12 -15.14
CA VAL A 29 -5.70 -7.07 -13.74
C VAL A 29 -5.03 -8.41 -13.46
N ALA A 30 -3.79 -8.36 -12.97
CA ALA A 30 -3.06 -9.55 -12.54
C ALA A 30 -2.57 -9.34 -11.11
N TYR A 31 -2.73 -10.38 -10.29
CA TYR A 31 -2.20 -10.41 -8.94
C TYR A 31 -1.05 -11.40 -8.85
N SER A 32 -0.03 -11.04 -8.09
CA SER A 32 1.02 -11.93 -7.61
C SER A 32 1.35 -11.62 -6.15
N ASN A 33 2.15 -12.47 -5.52
CA ASN A 33 2.67 -12.21 -4.18
C ASN A 33 4.19 -12.30 -4.20
N TRP A 34 4.83 -11.55 -3.31
CA TRP A 34 6.25 -11.61 -3.05
C TRP A 34 6.49 -11.56 -1.54
N ALA A 35 7.64 -12.05 -1.11
CA ALA A 35 8.13 -11.83 0.23
C ALA A 35 9.62 -11.53 0.11
N ASP A 36 10.04 -10.44 0.73
CA ASP A 36 11.44 -10.04 0.78
C ASP A 36 11.92 -10.00 2.22
N GLU A 37 13.18 -10.41 2.41
CA GLU A 37 13.82 -10.39 3.70
C GLU A 37 15.21 -9.81 3.56
N SER A 38 15.40 -8.62 4.13
CA SER A 38 16.69 -7.96 4.24
C SER A 38 17.29 -8.14 5.63
N GLU A 39 18.49 -7.61 5.85
CA GLU A 39 19.08 -7.54 7.19
C GLU A 39 18.23 -6.70 8.15
N GLU A 40 17.49 -5.73 7.63
CA GLU A 40 16.82 -4.67 8.39
C GLU A 40 15.32 -4.91 8.54
N ALA A 41 14.70 -5.61 7.59
CA ALA A 41 13.25 -5.79 7.55
C ALA A 41 12.85 -7.12 6.92
N ARG A 42 11.61 -7.51 7.17
CA ARG A 42 10.92 -8.53 6.39
C ARG A 42 9.60 -7.94 5.90
N VAL A 43 9.29 -8.13 4.62
CA VAL A 43 8.13 -7.53 3.95
C VAL A 43 7.37 -8.60 3.17
N CYS A 44 6.06 -8.58 3.31
CA CYS A 44 5.10 -9.39 2.59
C CYS A 44 4.34 -8.48 1.61
N GLU A 45 4.17 -8.95 0.38
CA GLU A 45 3.59 -8.13 -0.69
C GLU A 45 2.45 -8.84 -1.42
N ILE A 46 1.38 -8.11 -1.70
CA ILE A 46 0.45 -8.41 -2.80
C ILE A 46 0.70 -7.38 -3.89
N VAL A 47 1.12 -7.85 -5.06
CA VAL A 47 1.38 -7.02 -6.23
C VAL A 47 0.18 -7.08 -7.15
N LEU A 48 -0.40 -5.91 -7.44
CA LEU A 48 -1.41 -5.71 -8.46
C LEU A 48 -0.76 -5.02 -9.67
N ASP A 49 -0.73 -5.73 -10.79
CA ASP A 49 -0.36 -5.17 -12.10
C ASP A 49 -1.64 -4.89 -12.91
N VAL A 50 -1.82 -3.63 -13.28
CA VAL A 50 -2.97 -3.15 -14.04
C VAL A 50 -2.51 -2.64 -15.39
N SER A 51 -3.16 -3.09 -16.45
CA SER A 51 -2.96 -2.52 -17.79
C SER A 51 -4.29 -2.28 -18.48
N ASN A 52 -4.36 -1.17 -19.21
CA ASN A 52 -5.56 -0.79 -19.95
C ASN A 52 -5.23 -0.37 -21.39
N PRO A 53 -5.22 -1.28 -22.38
CA PRO A 53 -5.16 -0.91 -23.78
C PRO A 53 -6.55 -0.36 -24.15
N PRO A 54 -6.74 0.98 -24.22
CA PRO A 54 -6.00 1.87 -25.12
C PRO A 54 -5.12 2.96 -24.48
N SER A 55 -5.09 3.11 -23.15
CA SER A 55 -4.39 4.22 -22.48
C SER A 55 -2.85 4.14 -22.53
N ARG A 56 -2.29 3.06 -23.09
CA ARG A 56 -0.82 2.80 -23.13
C ARG A 56 -0.16 3.04 -21.78
N GLU A 57 -0.89 2.77 -20.70
CA GLU A 57 -0.49 3.03 -19.32
C GLU A 57 -0.59 1.73 -18.53
N ALA A 58 0.45 1.44 -17.76
CA ALA A 58 0.48 0.39 -16.77
C ALA A 58 0.57 1.01 -15.38
N VAL A 59 -0.13 0.42 -14.43
CA VAL A 59 -0.10 0.82 -13.01
C VAL A 59 0.32 -0.39 -12.21
N LYS A 60 1.25 -0.18 -11.28
CA LYS A 60 1.65 -1.17 -10.30
C LYS A 60 1.25 -0.66 -8.93
N PHE A 61 0.47 -1.45 -8.20
CA PHE A 61 0.06 -1.17 -6.84
C PHE A 61 0.48 -2.34 -5.97
N ILE A 62 1.34 -2.09 -5.01
CA ILE A 62 1.91 -3.10 -4.12
C ILE A 62 1.35 -2.85 -2.74
N THR A 63 0.53 -3.78 -2.25
CA THR A 63 0.14 -3.81 -0.84
C THR A 63 1.30 -4.39 -0.05
N ILE A 64 1.80 -3.65 0.93
CA ILE A 64 2.93 -4.04 1.76
C ILE A 64 2.48 -4.23 3.21
N ALA A 65 3.00 -5.26 3.86
CA ALA A 65 3.01 -5.42 5.31
C ALA A 65 4.40 -5.90 5.70
N GLY A 66 5.04 -5.28 6.68
CA GLY A 66 6.39 -5.62 7.08
C GLY A 66 6.66 -5.30 8.54
N TYR A 67 7.79 -5.78 9.05
CA TYR A 67 8.32 -5.32 10.34
C TYR A 67 9.80 -4.96 10.24
N ASN A 68 10.19 -3.99 11.05
CA ASN A 68 11.57 -3.59 11.25
C ASN A 68 12.24 -4.53 12.28
N LYS A 69 13.34 -5.16 11.90
CA LYS A 69 14.05 -6.16 12.73
C LYS A 69 14.78 -5.56 13.93
N PHE A 70 15.00 -4.25 13.97
CA PHE A 70 15.70 -3.56 15.05
C PHE A 70 14.81 -3.28 16.25
N ASP A 71 13.58 -2.82 16.02
CA ASP A 71 12.64 -2.39 17.07
C ASP A 71 11.34 -3.20 17.07
N GLY A 72 11.13 -4.05 16.06
CA GLY A 72 9.93 -4.86 15.88
C GLY A 72 8.72 -4.05 15.43
N THR A 73 8.88 -2.80 14.98
CA THR A 73 7.78 -1.96 14.52
C THR A 73 7.16 -2.55 13.26
N VAL A 74 5.84 -2.73 13.26
CA VAL A 74 5.08 -3.22 12.10
C VAL A 74 4.58 -2.03 11.29
N LEU A 75 4.71 -2.12 9.98
CA LEU A 75 4.16 -1.16 9.04
C LEU A 75 3.30 -1.87 7.99
N ALA A 76 2.21 -1.25 7.58
CA ALA A 76 1.40 -1.72 6.46
C ALA A 76 0.89 -0.56 5.62
N GLY A 77 0.64 -0.81 4.34
CA GLY A 77 0.20 0.23 3.42
C GLY A 77 0.42 -0.17 1.98
N PHE A 78 0.70 0.81 1.13
CA PHE A 78 0.97 0.55 -0.28
C PHE A 78 2.14 1.33 -0.84
N LEU A 79 2.71 0.79 -1.91
CA LEU A 79 3.58 1.49 -2.85
C LEU A 79 2.89 1.53 -4.22
N MET A 80 2.85 2.69 -4.85
CA MET A 80 2.19 2.87 -6.14
C MET A 80 3.13 3.50 -7.17
N GLY A 81 3.08 2.98 -8.39
CA GLY A 81 3.81 3.51 -9.53
C GLY A 81 3.02 3.39 -10.82
N ALA A 82 3.38 4.20 -11.80
CA ALA A 82 2.80 4.19 -13.14
C ALA A 82 3.90 4.19 -14.21
N ALA A 83 3.60 3.63 -15.37
CA ALA A 83 4.50 3.63 -16.51
C ALA A 83 3.72 3.75 -17.83
N ASP A 84 4.29 4.49 -18.79
CA ASP A 84 3.75 4.61 -20.14
C ASP A 84 4.45 3.63 -21.09
N LEU A 85 3.67 2.95 -21.92
CA LEU A 85 4.16 2.08 -22.99
C LEU A 85 4.55 2.94 -24.19
N THR A 86 5.85 3.07 -24.44
CA THR A 86 6.42 3.83 -25.56
C THR A 86 6.07 3.22 -26.92
N PRO A 87 6.12 3.99 -28.03
CA PRO A 87 5.90 3.48 -29.39
C PRO A 87 6.73 2.24 -29.75
N SER A 88 7.93 2.10 -29.18
CA SER A 88 8.82 0.95 -29.33
C SER A 88 8.41 -0.28 -28.51
N GLY A 89 7.34 -0.20 -27.71
CA GLY A 89 6.86 -1.30 -26.88
C GLY A 89 7.58 -1.48 -25.55
N THR A 90 8.34 -0.47 -25.10
CA THR A 90 9.00 -0.48 -23.78
C THR A 90 8.21 0.33 -22.77
N TYR A 91 8.25 -0.05 -21.50
CA TYR A 91 7.67 0.75 -20.42
C TYR A 91 8.65 1.81 -19.94
N GLN A 92 8.17 3.04 -19.82
CA GLN A 92 8.90 4.16 -19.24
C GLN A 92 8.17 4.58 -17.95
N ILE A 93 8.88 4.55 -16.82
CA ILE A 93 8.31 4.98 -15.53
C ILE A 93 7.89 6.44 -15.62
N VAL A 94 6.70 6.71 -15.09
CA VAL A 94 6.14 8.05 -14.97
C VAL A 94 6.19 8.45 -13.51
N ARG A 95 6.75 9.63 -13.25
CA ARG A 95 6.68 10.23 -11.91
C ARG A 95 5.23 10.55 -11.56
N ILE A 96 4.76 10.02 -10.44
CA ILE A 96 3.50 10.43 -9.81
C ILE A 96 3.79 11.37 -8.65
N SER A 97 2.87 12.28 -8.37
CA SER A 97 2.99 13.29 -7.29
C SER A 97 2.04 13.04 -6.13
N ASP A 98 1.03 12.20 -6.34
CA ASP A 98 0.05 11.83 -5.34
C ASP A 98 -0.52 10.45 -5.68
N ALA A 99 -0.97 9.74 -4.64
CA ALA A 99 -1.63 8.45 -4.77
C ALA A 99 -2.69 8.31 -3.67
N ALA A 100 -3.76 7.56 -3.94
CA ALA A 100 -4.73 7.22 -2.92
C ALA A 100 -5.36 5.85 -3.18
N PHE A 101 -5.85 5.24 -2.12
CA PHE A 101 -6.63 4.01 -2.14
C PHE A 101 -7.98 4.29 -1.49
N SER A 102 -9.07 3.85 -2.13
CA SER A 102 -10.40 3.92 -1.56
C SER A 102 -11.19 2.64 -1.81
N SER A 103 -12.00 2.25 -0.85
CA SER A 103 -12.95 1.15 -0.96
C SER A 103 -14.21 1.51 -0.19
N ARG A 104 -15.20 0.61 -0.19
CA ARG A 104 -16.40 0.80 0.64
C ARG A 104 -16.09 0.86 2.15
N THR A 105 -15.02 0.19 2.60
CA THR A 105 -14.74 -0.02 4.02
C THR A 105 -13.50 0.72 4.50
N PHE A 106 -12.73 1.33 3.60
CA PHE A 106 -11.46 1.98 3.94
C PHE A 106 -11.12 3.08 2.94
N ASN A 107 -10.48 4.14 3.43
CA ASN A 107 -9.90 5.21 2.62
C ASN A 107 -8.52 5.54 3.19
N SER A 108 -7.52 5.72 2.33
CA SER A 108 -6.14 5.95 2.77
C SER A 108 -5.85 7.40 3.19
N LEU A 109 -6.59 8.38 2.66
CA LEU A 109 -6.36 9.80 2.96
C LEU A 109 -6.66 10.09 4.44
N GLY A 110 -5.69 10.70 5.14
CA GLY A 110 -5.78 11.02 6.56
C GLY A 110 -5.56 9.83 7.51
N HIS A 111 -5.29 8.63 6.97
CA HIS A 111 -5.06 7.41 7.74
C HIS A 111 -3.66 6.81 7.53
N LEU A 112 -3.04 7.11 6.39
CA LEU A 112 -1.68 6.68 6.06
C LEU A 112 -0.75 7.91 5.98
N ASP A 113 0.51 7.71 6.32
CA ASP A 113 1.63 8.63 6.16
C ASP A 113 2.22 8.47 4.76
N TYR A 114 2.27 9.56 3.99
CA TYR A 114 2.66 9.56 2.57
C TYR A 114 4.10 10.02 2.36
N GLU A 115 4.82 9.31 1.51
CA GLU A 115 6.18 9.63 1.08
C GLU A 115 6.31 9.50 -0.44
N ASN A 116 6.99 10.47 -1.07
CA ASN A 116 7.30 10.45 -2.49
C ASN A 116 8.76 10.00 -2.67
N TYR A 117 9.01 9.03 -3.55
CA TYR A 117 10.35 8.55 -3.86
C TYR A 117 10.90 9.15 -5.16
N ASP A 118 12.23 9.22 -5.26
CA ASP A 118 12.94 9.77 -6.42
C ASP A 118 12.77 8.92 -7.68
N ASP A 119 12.42 7.64 -7.54
CA ASP A 119 12.09 6.74 -8.65
C ASP A 119 10.71 7.04 -9.28
N GLY A 120 9.98 7.99 -8.70
CA GLY A 120 8.68 8.46 -9.19
C GLY A 120 7.49 7.72 -8.61
N THR A 121 7.69 6.88 -7.58
CA THR A 121 6.62 6.18 -6.85
C THR A 121 6.15 6.97 -5.62
N VAL A 122 4.95 6.63 -5.13
CA VAL A 122 4.40 7.12 -3.87
C VAL A 122 4.14 5.94 -2.96
N MET A 123 4.64 6.04 -1.72
CA MET A 123 4.32 5.10 -0.66
C MET A 123 3.36 5.77 0.34
N ALA A 124 2.44 4.99 0.88
CA ALA A 124 1.59 5.40 1.98
C ALA A 124 1.52 4.28 3.01
N THR A 125 1.94 4.51 4.25
CA THR A 125 2.00 3.48 5.29
C THR A 125 1.39 3.92 6.61
N THR A 126 1.14 2.95 7.50
CA THR A 126 0.72 3.20 8.87
C THR A 126 1.36 2.17 9.78
N GLN A 127 1.63 2.58 11.03
CA GLN A 127 2.00 1.70 12.12
C GLN A 127 0.81 1.37 13.03
N ASP A 128 -0.36 1.98 12.80
CA ASP A 128 -1.57 1.68 13.55
C ASP A 128 -2.13 0.31 13.11
N PRO A 129 -2.19 -0.68 14.00
CA PRO A 129 -2.61 -2.04 13.65
C PRO A 129 -4.08 -2.13 13.22
N LEU A 130 -4.96 -1.25 13.72
CA LEU A 130 -6.38 -1.23 13.33
C LEU A 130 -6.55 -0.67 11.92
N VAL A 131 -5.81 0.40 11.59
CA VAL A 131 -5.79 0.99 10.26
C VAL A 131 -5.19 0.00 9.26
N ALA A 132 -4.03 -0.60 9.60
CA ALA A 132 -3.37 -1.63 8.81
C ALA A 132 -4.31 -2.79 8.48
N ALA A 133 -4.98 -3.35 9.49
CA ALA A 133 -5.89 -4.48 9.29
C ALA A 133 -7.12 -4.09 8.46
N ALA A 134 -7.64 -2.86 8.61
CA ALA A 134 -8.76 -2.36 7.80
C ALA A 134 -8.37 -2.21 6.33
N PHE A 135 -7.19 -1.66 6.06
CA PHE A 135 -6.63 -1.54 4.72
C PHE A 135 -6.41 -2.91 4.06
N ILE A 136 -5.72 -3.84 4.73
CA ILE A 136 -5.45 -5.18 4.20
C ILE A 136 -6.75 -5.94 3.88
N ARG A 137 -7.76 -5.87 4.76
CA ARG A 137 -9.08 -6.46 4.50
C ARG A 137 -9.75 -5.86 3.26
N ALA A 138 -9.60 -4.56 3.03
CA ALA A 138 -10.15 -3.90 1.85
C ALA A 138 -9.47 -4.37 0.55
N VAL A 139 -8.15 -4.58 0.56
CA VAL A 139 -7.40 -5.13 -0.58
C VAL A 139 -7.86 -6.55 -0.88
N ILE A 140 -7.92 -7.42 0.14
CA ILE A 140 -8.33 -8.83 0.00
C ILE A 140 -9.78 -8.94 -0.52
N ALA A 141 -10.67 -8.01 -0.13
CA ALA A 141 -12.04 -7.99 -0.64
C ALA A 141 -12.14 -7.73 -2.15
N GLY A 142 -11.12 -7.13 -2.78
CA GLY A 142 -11.01 -7.05 -4.25
C GLY A 142 -11.88 -6.01 -4.95
N VAL A 143 -12.55 -5.15 -4.19
CA VAL A 143 -13.42 -4.09 -4.74
C VAL A 143 -12.99 -2.75 -4.17
N TYR A 144 -12.16 -2.04 -4.93
CA TYR A 144 -11.54 -0.79 -4.53
C TYR A 144 -11.11 0.04 -5.73
N GLU A 145 -10.76 1.29 -5.47
CA GLU A 145 -10.24 2.25 -6.44
C GLU A 145 -8.82 2.64 -6.02
N VAL A 146 -7.91 2.66 -6.99
CA VAL A 146 -6.58 3.25 -6.82
C VAL A 146 -6.50 4.51 -7.65
N HIS A 147 -5.96 5.56 -7.06
CA HIS A 147 -5.89 6.89 -7.64
C HIS A 147 -4.46 7.37 -7.69
N PHE A 148 -4.09 8.13 -8.71
CA PHE A 148 -2.82 8.85 -8.72
C PHE A 148 -2.90 10.13 -9.55
N ALA A 149 -2.05 11.08 -9.20
CA ALA A 149 -1.83 12.30 -9.97
C ALA A 149 -0.42 12.33 -10.56
N ARG A 150 -0.28 12.90 -11.75
CA ARG A 150 1.02 13.24 -12.35
C ARG A 150 1.38 14.69 -12.00
N PRO A 151 2.67 15.05 -11.82
CA PRO A 151 3.09 16.41 -11.45
C PRO A 151 2.56 17.52 -12.37
N ASP A 152 2.42 17.24 -13.67
CA ASP A 152 1.95 18.22 -14.66
C ASP A 152 0.41 18.30 -14.75
N SER A 153 -0.30 17.43 -14.02
CA SER A 153 -1.77 17.36 -13.99
C SER A 153 -2.30 18.09 -12.76
N ASN A 154 -2.39 19.42 -12.84
CA ASN A 154 -2.84 20.25 -11.70
C ASN A 154 -4.30 20.03 -11.26
N THR A 155 -5.06 19.16 -11.93
CA THR A 155 -6.50 18.99 -11.63
C THR A 155 -7.06 17.59 -11.85
N GLU A 156 -6.29 16.62 -12.36
CA GLU A 156 -6.87 15.34 -12.78
C GLU A 156 -6.17 14.15 -12.11
N MET A 157 -6.82 13.61 -11.07
CA MET A 157 -6.53 12.29 -10.52
C MET A 157 -7.02 11.22 -11.48
N ARG A 158 -6.12 10.35 -11.93
CA ARG A 158 -6.50 9.13 -12.65
C ARG A 158 -7.03 8.12 -11.65
N THR A 159 -8.17 7.50 -11.97
CA THR A 159 -8.82 6.54 -11.09
C THR A 159 -8.93 5.20 -11.80
N TYR A 160 -8.41 4.14 -11.18
CA TYR A 160 -8.53 2.77 -11.65
C TYR A 160 -9.46 1.98 -10.75
N LYS A 161 -10.56 1.45 -11.32
CA LYS A 161 -11.55 0.67 -10.57
C LYS A 161 -11.23 -0.81 -10.63
N ILE A 162 -10.83 -1.37 -9.50
CA ILE A 162 -10.52 -2.79 -9.34
C ILE A 162 -11.76 -3.50 -8.83
N ALA A 163 -12.19 -4.53 -9.55
CA ALA A 163 -13.40 -5.29 -9.27
C ALA A 163 -13.15 -6.80 -9.20
N SER A 164 -11.90 -7.19 -8.95
CA SER A 164 -11.47 -8.57 -8.76
C SER A 164 -10.59 -8.68 -7.53
N ALA A 165 -10.88 -9.69 -6.70
CA ALA A 165 -10.02 -10.04 -5.57
C ALA A 165 -8.74 -10.74 -6.03
N PRO A 166 -7.66 -10.67 -5.22
CA PRO A 166 -6.54 -11.56 -5.40
C PRO A 166 -6.99 -13.02 -5.33
N GLY A 167 -6.32 -13.91 -6.07
CA GLY A 167 -6.62 -15.34 -6.03
C GLY A 167 -6.34 -15.95 -4.65
N GLU A 168 -6.99 -17.07 -4.33
CA GLU A 168 -6.85 -17.75 -3.04
C GLU A 168 -5.39 -18.08 -2.69
N SER A 169 -4.60 -18.51 -3.68
CA SER A 169 -3.16 -18.78 -3.48
C SER A 169 -2.37 -17.53 -3.11
N VAL A 170 -2.65 -16.38 -3.75
CA VAL A 170 -2.02 -15.09 -3.46
C VAL A 170 -2.35 -14.66 -2.04
N ILE A 171 -3.63 -14.75 -1.65
CA ILE A 171 -4.09 -14.42 -0.29
C ILE A 171 -3.43 -15.33 0.74
N SER A 172 -3.47 -16.65 0.52
CA SER A 172 -2.91 -17.63 1.46
C SER A 172 -1.41 -17.42 1.68
N ASN A 173 -0.64 -17.21 0.61
CA ASN A 173 0.79 -16.95 0.70
C ASN A 173 1.10 -15.66 1.46
N PHE A 174 0.32 -14.59 1.20
CA PHE A 174 0.47 -13.32 1.90
C PHE A 174 0.14 -13.45 3.39
N MET A 175 -0.98 -14.10 3.75
CA MET A 175 -1.36 -14.34 5.15
C MET A 175 -0.30 -15.17 5.88
N HIS A 176 0.21 -16.23 5.24
CA HIS A 176 1.26 -17.05 5.83
C HIS A 176 2.55 -16.26 6.09
N CYS A 177 2.91 -15.36 5.18
CA CYS A 177 4.03 -14.46 5.38
C CYS A 177 3.79 -13.51 6.57
N MET A 178 2.60 -12.91 6.68
CA MET A 178 2.24 -12.02 7.80
C MET A 178 2.22 -12.72 9.16
N ASP A 179 1.78 -13.98 9.22
CA ASP A 179 1.84 -14.76 10.45
C ASP A 179 3.30 -14.89 10.95
N GLY A 180 4.24 -15.09 10.03
CA GLY A 180 5.68 -15.03 10.34
C GLY A 180 6.13 -13.64 10.79
N LEU A 181 5.66 -12.55 10.17
CA LEU A 181 5.99 -11.20 10.64
C LEU A 181 5.54 -10.96 12.09
N ALA A 182 4.34 -11.41 12.45
CA ALA A 182 3.79 -11.20 13.79
C ALA A 182 4.62 -11.90 14.88
N VAL A 183 5.00 -13.16 14.64
CA VAL A 183 5.83 -13.93 15.58
C VAL A 183 7.19 -13.25 15.80
N GLU A 184 7.83 -12.82 14.71
CA GLU A 184 9.16 -12.22 14.77
C GLU A 184 9.15 -10.81 15.37
N SER A 185 8.17 -9.97 15.02
CA SER A 185 7.96 -8.65 15.61
C SER A 185 7.82 -8.73 17.14
N HIS A 186 6.97 -9.63 17.63
CA HIS A 186 6.77 -9.82 19.08
C HIS A 186 8.03 -10.27 19.80
N ARG A 187 8.83 -11.14 19.16
CA ARG A 187 10.12 -11.56 19.69
C ARG A 187 11.08 -10.38 19.83
N THR A 188 11.26 -9.60 18.76
CA THR A 188 12.17 -8.45 18.75
C THR A 188 11.78 -7.40 19.78
N GLN A 189 10.48 -7.08 19.90
CA GLN A 189 9.99 -6.12 20.91
C GLN A 189 10.27 -6.59 22.34
N SER A 190 10.13 -7.90 22.60
CA SER A 190 10.43 -8.50 23.91
C SER A 190 11.93 -8.42 24.24
N ASP A 191 12.78 -8.69 23.25
CA ASP A 191 14.24 -8.62 23.38
C ASP A 191 14.73 -7.16 23.58
N ALA A 192 14.09 -6.19 22.92
CA ALA A 192 14.38 -4.76 23.10
C ALA A 192 13.97 -4.27 24.50
N SER A 193 12.79 -4.69 24.99
CA SER A 193 12.27 -4.33 26.31
C SER A 193 13.16 -4.85 27.47
N THR A 194 13.68 -6.07 27.34
CA THR A 194 14.57 -6.67 28.35
C THR A 194 15.95 -6.01 28.41
N LYS A 195 16.47 -5.49 27.29
CA LYS A 195 17.72 -4.70 27.28
C LYS A 195 17.54 -3.27 27.82
N GLY A 196 16.35 -2.70 27.74
CA GLY A 196 16.03 -1.35 28.20
C GLY A 196 15.66 -1.22 29.67
N SER A 197 15.51 -2.34 30.40
CA SER A 197 15.16 -2.32 31.82
C SER A 197 16.43 -2.09 32.67
N PRO A 198 16.57 -0.97 33.42
CA PRO A 198 17.59 -0.87 34.44
C PRO A 198 17.30 -1.96 35.47
N LEU A 199 18.30 -2.77 35.80
CA LEU A 199 18.24 -3.64 36.98
C LEU A 199 17.80 -2.78 38.18
N PRO A 200 16.81 -3.19 38.99
CA PRO A 200 16.62 -2.55 40.28
C PRO A 200 17.94 -2.73 41.04
N GLU A 201 18.52 -1.64 41.54
CA GLU A 201 19.67 -1.69 42.42
C GLU A 201 19.33 -2.61 43.59
N GLY A 202 19.81 -3.84 43.51
CA GLY A 202 19.70 -4.83 44.57
C GLY A 202 20.55 -4.36 45.74
N GLY A 203 19.93 -3.63 46.66
CA GLY A 203 20.45 -3.37 47.98
C GLY A 203 20.55 -4.67 48.78
N GLY A 204 21.73 -5.31 48.74
CA GLY A 204 22.20 -6.30 49.69
C GLY A 204 23.73 -6.19 49.75
N SER A 205 24.43 -6.19 50.88
CA SER A 205 24.17 -6.90 52.14
C SER A 205 25.05 -6.35 53.28
N GLY A 206 24.66 -6.66 54.52
CA GLY A 206 25.54 -6.75 55.69
C GLY A 206 24.72 -6.61 56.99
N LEU A 207 24.76 -7.47 58.00
CA LEU A 207 25.55 -8.66 58.34
C LEU A 207 24.73 -9.44 59.39
N SER A 208 24.81 -10.78 59.39
CA SER A 208 24.26 -11.63 60.45
C SER A 208 25.38 -12.18 61.35
N ILE A 209 25.18 -11.98 62.66
CA ILE A 209 25.60 -12.79 63.82
C ILE A 209 27.08 -12.76 64.26
N ALA A 210 27.29 -12.22 65.48
CA ALA A 210 28.24 -12.75 66.46
C ALA A 210 27.60 -12.71 67.86
N THR A 211 27.56 -13.85 68.53
CA THR A 211 27.25 -14.09 69.95
C THR A 211 28.39 -13.61 70.85
N ASP A 212 28.08 -13.05 72.03
CA ASP A 212 28.87 -13.34 73.24
C ASP A 212 28.08 -13.12 74.55
N GLN A 213 28.38 -13.97 75.54
CA GLN A 213 27.86 -14.00 76.91
C GLN A 213 28.77 -13.22 77.87
N GLY A 214 28.21 -12.68 78.95
CA GLY A 214 28.84 -12.66 80.28
C GLY A 214 29.76 -11.48 80.64
N GLY A 215 29.39 -10.79 81.73
CA GLY A 215 30.19 -9.77 82.42
C GLY A 215 29.33 -8.87 83.28
#